data_AF-A0A6S7IAB1-F1
#
_entry.id   AF-A0A6S7IAB1-F1
#
_cell.length_a   1.000
_cell.length_b   1.000
_cell.length_c   1.000
_cell.angle_alpha   90.00
_cell.angle_beta   90.00
_cell.angle_gamma   90.00
#
_symmetry.space_group_name_H-M   'P 1'
#
loop_
_entity.id
_entity.type
_entity.pdbx_description
1 polymer ?
#
loop_
_entity_poly.entity_id
_entity_poly.type
_entity_poly.pdbx_seq_one_letter_code
_entity_poly.pdbx_strand_id
1 'polypeptide(L)'
;MVKYIINEKWYSEKKEDSNSEAERIAARPRSVIAPILFGLGVEIDHVFGMKWLINELSRLGFCISYDEVNRYRQSIIHSEGLKNLLAEYFPGTFTEWVADNVDHNVATLDGQGTFHGMGIIAVSILSER
;
A
#
# COMPACT_ATOMS: atom_id res chain seq x y z
N MET A 1 -30.13 10.14 27.85
CA MET A 1 -30.01 8.73 27.45
C MET A 1 -30.27 8.66 25.94
N VAL A 2 -29.21 8.67 25.12
CA VAL A 2 -29.34 8.72 23.65
C VAL A 2 -29.48 7.29 23.15
N LYS A 3 -30.68 6.94 22.66
CA LYS A 3 -30.96 5.65 22.02
C LYS A 3 -30.47 5.76 20.58
N TYR A 4 -29.34 5.14 20.25
CA TYR A 4 -28.93 4.99 18.86
C TYR A 4 -29.99 4.12 18.16
N ILE A 5 -30.73 4.71 17.21
CA ILE A 5 -31.59 3.95 16.32
C ILE A 5 -30.66 3.26 15.33
N ILE A 6 -30.23 2.07 15.69
CA ILE A 6 -29.70 1.10 14.75
C ILE A 6 -30.86 0.77 13.82
N ASN A 7 -30.74 1.16 12.54
CA ASN A 7 -31.72 0.83 11.52
C ASN A 7 -31.64 -0.68 11.25
N GLU A 8 -32.50 -1.45 11.90
CA GLU A 8 -32.54 -2.93 11.84
C GLU A 8 -32.54 -3.46 10.41
N LYS A 9 -33.20 -2.77 9.47
CA LYS A 9 -33.24 -3.15 8.06
C LYS A 9 -31.87 -3.00 7.38
N TRP A 10 -31.18 -1.90 7.66
CA TRP A 10 -29.82 -1.68 7.15
C TRP A 10 -28.83 -2.70 7.72
N TYR A 11 -28.99 -3.08 8.99
CA TYR A 11 -28.17 -4.11 9.62
C TYR A 11 -28.44 -5.51 9.06
N SER A 12 -29.70 -5.85 8.78
CA SER A 12 -30.02 -7.15 8.15
C SER A 12 -29.45 -7.25 6.75
N GLU A 13 -29.57 -6.21 5.93
CA GLU A 13 -29.01 -6.16 4.56
C GLU A 13 -27.49 -6.32 4.58
N LYS A 14 -26.79 -5.56 5.45
CA LYS A 14 -25.34 -5.66 5.63
C LYS A 14 -24.88 -7.04 6.10
N LYS A 15 -25.68 -7.72 6.93
CA LYS A 15 -25.40 -9.06 7.45
C LYS A 15 -25.60 -10.14 6.38
N GLU A 16 -26.59 -9.96 5.52
CA GLU A 16 -26.86 -10.87 4.41
C GLU A 16 -25.75 -10.79 3.34
N ASP A 17 -25.33 -9.57 3.01
CA ASP A 17 -24.17 -9.32 2.13
C ASP A 17 -22.88 -9.96 2.69
N SER A 18 -22.57 -9.75 3.97
CA SER A 18 -21.35 -10.28 4.57
C SER A 18 -21.33 -11.81 4.65
N ASN A 19 -22.49 -12.43 4.92
CA ASN A 19 -22.64 -13.89 4.89
C ASN A 19 -22.44 -14.44 3.48
N SER A 20 -23.02 -13.79 2.47
CA SER A 20 -22.86 -14.21 1.07
C SER A 20 -21.40 -14.14 0.61
N GLU A 21 -20.66 -13.11 1.03
CA GLU A 21 -19.23 -12.98 0.74
C GLU A 21 -18.41 -14.03 1.48
N ALA A 22 -18.72 -14.30 2.76
CA ALA A 22 -18.06 -15.36 3.52
C ALA A 22 -18.28 -16.74 2.88
N GLU A 23 -19.49 -17.02 2.41
CA GLU A 23 -19.84 -18.27 1.74
C GLU A 23 -19.14 -18.41 0.38
N ARG A 24 -19.03 -17.32 -0.40
CA ARG A 24 -18.25 -17.28 -1.64
C ARG A 24 -16.76 -17.52 -1.41
N ILE A 25 -16.19 -16.90 -0.38
CA ILE A 25 -14.79 -17.09 0.03
C ILE A 25 -14.54 -18.54 0.48
N ALA A 26 -15.48 -19.12 1.24
CA ALA A 26 -15.39 -20.51 1.70
C ALA A 26 -15.52 -21.52 0.54
N ALA A 27 -16.46 -21.31 -0.37
CA ALA A 27 -16.70 -22.19 -1.51
C ALA A 27 -15.60 -22.10 -2.57
N ARG A 28 -14.95 -20.94 -2.70
CA ARG A 28 -13.86 -20.71 -3.66
C ARG A 28 -12.75 -19.88 -3.03
N PRO A 29 -11.88 -20.53 -2.23
CA PRO A 29 -10.73 -19.88 -1.63
C PRO A 29 -9.90 -19.21 -2.72
N ARG A 30 -9.59 -17.92 -2.54
CA ARG A 30 -8.82 -17.06 -3.49
C ARG A 30 -9.56 -16.59 -4.74
N SER A 31 -10.87 -16.81 -4.87
CA SER A 31 -11.65 -16.26 -6.02
C SER A 31 -12.01 -14.78 -5.89
N VAL A 32 -11.97 -14.25 -4.66
CA VAL A 32 -12.28 -12.87 -4.33
C VAL A 32 -11.23 -12.38 -3.33
N ILE A 33 -10.68 -11.19 -3.58
CA ILE A 33 -9.85 -10.50 -2.60
C ILE A 33 -10.79 -9.79 -1.63
N ALA A 34 -10.97 -10.40 -0.46
CA ALA A 34 -11.80 -9.80 0.59
C ALA A 34 -11.09 -8.60 1.22
N PRO A 35 -11.78 -7.49 1.53
CA PRO A 35 -11.18 -6.32 2.18
C PRO A 35 -10.42 -6.65 3.47
N ILE A 36 -10.90 -7.65 4.23
CA ILE A 36 -10.23 -8.09 5.46
C ILE A 36 -8.91 -8.81 5.21
N LEU A 37 -8.84 -9.65 4.17
CA LEU A 37 -7.60 -10.34 3.78
C LEU A 37 -6.58 -9.34 3.21
N PHE A 38 -7.08 -8.31 2.52
CA PHE A 38 -6.27 -7.22 2.00
C PHE A 38 -5.67 -6.39 3.13
N GLY A 39 -6.52 -5.87 4.04
CA GLY A 39 -6.07 -5.07 5.17
C GLY A 39 -5.11 -5.84 6.09
N LEU A 40 -5.39 -7.12 6.35
CA LEU A 40 -4.50 -7.96 7.13
C LEU A 40 -3.13 -8.15 6.45
N GLY A 41 -3.09 -8.37 5.13
CA GLY A 41 -1.83 -8.50 4.40
C GLY A 41 -0.99 -7.23 4.44
N VAL A 42 -1.62 -6.06 4.31
CA VAL A 42 -0.95 -4.75 4.43
C VAL A 42 -0.45 -4.52 5.86
N GLU A 43 -1.25 -4.85 6.88
CA GLU A 43 -0.86 -4.66 8.28
C GLU A 43 0.32 -5.56 8.66
N ILE A 44 0.33 -6.81 8.21
CA ILE A 44 1.46 -7.73 8.44
C ILE A 44 2.73 -7.19 7.78
N ASP A 45 2.63 -6.62 6.58
CA ASP A 45 3.77 -5.96 5.92
C ASP A 45 4.27 -4.74 6.70
N HIS A 46 3.37 -3.92 7.23
CA HIS A 46 3.73 -2.78 8.05
C HIS A 46 4.40 -3.16 9.37
N VAL A 47 3.89 -4.20 10.06
CA VAL A 47 4.38 -4.60 11.38
C VAL A 47 5.66 -5.42 11.30
N PHE A 48 5.77 -6.34 10.33
CA PHE A 48 6.87 -7.29 10.26
C PHE A 48 7.84 -7.03 9.10
N GLY A 49 7.39 -6.46 7.98
CA GLY A 49 8.21 -6.25 6.78
C GLY A 49 8.78 -7.54 6.16
N MET A 50 8.26 -8.71 6.53
CA MET A 50 8.80 -10.01 6.14
C MET A 50 8.03 -10.62 4.97
N LYS A 51 8.62 -10.57 3.77
CA LYS A 51 8.07 -11.21 2.56
C LYS A 51 7.77 -12.70 2.76
N TRP A 52 8.62 -13.42 3.47
CA TRP A 52 8.43 -14.86 3.73
C TRP A 52 7.13 -15.14 4.51
N LEU A 53 6.87 -14.37 5.58
CA LEU A 53 5.70 -14.54 6.43
C LEU A 53 4.40 -14.30 5.66
N ILE A 54 4.36 -13.22 4.88
CA ILE A 54 3.20 -12.87 4.05
C ILE A 54 2.92 -13.96 3.01
N ASN A 55 3.97 -14.48 2.36
CA ASN A 55 3.80 -15.55 1.38
C ASN A 55 3.25 -16.84 2.03
N GLU A 56 3.71 -17.20 3.22
CA GLU A 56 3.22 -18.40 3.91
C GLU A 56 1.75 -18.25 4.35
N LEU A 57 1.41 -17.10 4.94
CA LEU A 57 0.03 -16.79 5.33
C LEU A 57 -0.91 -16.68 4.12
N SER A 58 -0.44 -16.13 3.00
CA SER A 58 -1.20 -16.06 1.77
C SER A 58 -1.46 -17.44 1.16
N ARG A 59 -0.46 -18.33 1.19
CA ARG A 59 -0.64 -19.74 0.75
C ARG A 59 -1.71 -20.45 1.56
N LEU A 60 -1.75 -20.20 2.87
CA LEU A 60 -2.77 -20.73 3.79
C LEU A 60 -4.14 -20.03 3.65
N GLY A 61 -4.22 -18.93 2.89
CA GLY A 61 -5.47 -18.20 2.65
C GLY A 61 -5.81 -17.16 3.73
N PHE A 62 -4.86 -16.82 4.60
CA PHE A 62 -5.07 -15.85 5.68
C PHE A 62 -4.90 -14.39 5.24
N CYS A 63 -4.19 -14.11 4.14
CA CYS A 63 -4.04 -12.75 3.61
C CYS A 63 -3.79 -12.73 2.09
N ILE A 64 -3.73 -11.53 1.52
CA ILE A 64 -3.28 -11.32 0.13
C ILE A 64 -1.81 -11.68 -0.06
N SER A 65 -1.40 -11.89 -1.31
CA SER A 65 -0.01 -12.19 -1.65
C SER A 65 0.88 -10.97 -1.46
N TYR A 66 2.18 -11.20 -1.26
CA TYR A 66 3.15 -10.12 -1.16
C TYR A 66 3.17 -9.23 -2.41
N ASP A 67 2.94 -9.80 -3.60
CA ASP A 67 2.90 -9.02 -4.84
C ASP A 67 1.73 -8.02 -4.86
N GLU A 68 0.57 -8.39 -4.32
CA GLU A 68 -0.57 -7.47 -4.19
C GLU A 68 -0.33 -6.40 -3.12
N VAL A 69 0.32 -6.76 -2.01
CA VAL A 69 0.77 -5.77 -1.01
C VAL A 69 1.74 -4.77 -1.64
N ASN A 70 2.72 -5.24 -2.41
CA ASN A 70 3.70 -4.38 -3.06
C ASN A 70 3.04 -3.48 -4.13
N ARG A 71 2.10 -4.01 -4.91
CA ARG A 71 1.31 -3.21 -5.86
C ARG A 71 0.51 -2.11 -5.14
N TYR A 72 -0.06 -2.41 -3.97
CA TYR A 72 -0.75 -1.41 -3.15
C TYR A 72 0.20 -0.30 -2.67
N ARG A 73 1.38 -0.64 -2.15
CA ARG A 73 2.40 0.35 -1.75
C ARG A 73 2.79 1.27 -2.91
N GLN A 74 3.04 0.69 -4.09
CA GLN A 74 3.34 1.46 -5.30
C GLN A 74 2.19 2.40 -5.69
N SER A 75 0.95 1.94 -5.60
CA SER A 75 -0.23 2.76 -5.88
C SER A 75 -0.32 3.98 -4.95
N ILE A 76 -0.08 3.80 -3.64
CA ILE A 76 -0.05 4.91 -2.68
C ILE A 76 1.04 5.92 -3.05
N ILE A 77 2.27 5.45 -3.31
CA ILE A 77 3.40 6.31 -3.70
C ILE A 77 3.05 7.12 -4.96
N HIS A 78 2.46 6.48 -5.97
CA HIS A 78 2.02 7.17 -7.19
C HIS A 78 0.94 8.23 -6.91
N SER A 79 0.03 7.98 -5.97
CA SER A 79 -1.08 8.89 -5.64
C SER A 79 -0.67 10.11 -4.81
N GLU A 80 0.35 9.99 -3.96
CA GLU A 80 0.83 11.06 -3.06
C GLU A 80 2.06 11.77 -3.63
N GLY A 81 3.03 11.03 -4.19
CA GLY A 81 4.31 11.58 -4.66
C GLY A 81 4.18 12.45 -5.91
N LEU A 82 3.28 12.09 -6.84
CA LEU A 82 3.15 12.81 -8.10
C LEU A 82 2.48 14.19 -7.95
N LYS A 83 1.58 14.34 -6.97
CA LYS A 83 0.88 15.61 -6.73
C LYS A 83 1.81 16.72 -6.27
N ASN A 84 2.85 16.38 -5.50
CA ASN A 84 3.83 17.34 -5.01
C ASN A 84 5.03 17.51 -5.96
N LEU A 85 5.41 16.46 -6.72
CA LEU A 85 6.50 16.55 -7.71
C LEU A 85 6.10 17.32 -8.99
N LEU A 86 4.84 17.26 -9.40
CA LEU A 86 4.32 18.04 -10.54
C LEU A 86 3.99 19.50 -10.17
N ALA A 87 4.06 19.86 -8.89
CA ALA A 87 3.71 21.20 -8.42
C ALA A 87 4.72 22.28 -8.83
N GLU A 88 5.89 21.91 -9.34
CA GLU A 88 6.95 22.83 -9.76
C GLU A 88 7.18 22.78 -11.28
N TYR A 89 6.11 22.85 -12.07
CA TYR A 89 6.25 23.25 -13.47
C TYR A 89 6.58 24.74 -13.52
N PHE A 90 7.85 25.09 -13.74
CA PHE A 90 8.28 26.46 -13.95
C PHE A 90 8.28 26.76 -15.47
N PRO A 91 7.26 27.46 -15.99
CA PRO A 91 7.23 27.80 -17.42
C PRO A 91 8.45 28.66 -17.78
N GLY A 92 9.09 28.31 -18.90
CA GLY A 92 10.31 29.00 -19.34
C GLY A 92 11.58 28.51 -18.64
N THR A 93 11.56 27.37 -17.94
CA THR A 93 12.77 26.71 -17.45
C THR A 93 13.00 25.37 -18.15
N PHE A 94 14.27 25.01 -18.33
CA PHE A 94 14.68 23.64 -18.61
C PHE A 94 14.98 22.95 -17.27
N THR A 95 14.35 21.81 -17.00
CA THR A 95 14.53 21.08 -15.74
C THR A 95 15.12 19.69 -16.01
N GLU A 96 16.25 19.41 -15.37
CA GLU A 96 16.89 18.10 -15.36
C GLU A 96 16.64 17.41 -14.01
N TRP A 97 16.36 16.10 -14.06
CA TRP A 97 16.10 15.28 -12.87
C TRP A 97 17.19 14.22 -12.74
N VAL A 98 17.82 14.13 -11.58
CA VAL A 98 18.80 13.10 -11.24
C VAL A 98 18.27 12.33 -10.03
N ALA A 99 18.18 11.01 -10.16
CA ALA A 99 17.74 10.12 -9.10
C ALA A 99 18.87 9.17 -8.71
N ASP A 100 19.04 8.95 -7.41
CA ASP A 100 19.99 7.96 -6.88
C ASP A 100 19.43 7.30 -5.63
N ASN A 101 19.99 6.14 -5.28
CA ASN A 101 19.68 5.46 -4.02
C ASN A 101 20.36 6.18 -2.86
N VAL A 102 19.64 6.31 -1.75
CA VAL A 102 20.18 6.74 -0.46
C VAL A 102 20.25 5.50 0.43
N ASP A 103 21.31 4.73 0.21
CA ASP A 103 21.63 3.55 0.99
C ASP A 103 22.41 3.94 2.25
N HIS A 104 21.78 3.88 3.41
CA HIS A 104 22.47 3.93 4.69
C HIS A 104 22.63 2.52 5.24
N ASN A 105 23.86 2.02 5.17
CA ASN A 105 24.28 0.84 5.91
C ASN A 105 24.31 1.16 7.40
N VAL A 106 23.16 1.04 8.05
CA VAL A 106 23.06 1.05 9.50
C VAL A 106 23.80 -0.19 9.99
N ALA A 107 24.76 -0.01 10.92
CA ALA A 107 25.50 -1.13 11.48
C ALA A 107 24.59 -1.99 12.36
N THR A 108 23.80 -2.85 11.73
CA THR A 108 22.98 -3.87 12.39
C THR A 108 23.79 -5.15 12.50
N LEU A 109 23.66 -5.85 13.62
CA LEU A 109 24.44 -7.05 13.95
C LEU A 109 24.26 -8.19 12.92
N ASP A 110 23.14 -8.20 12.20
CA ASP A 110 22.75 -9.20 11.21
C ASP A 110 22.72 -8.66 9.77
N GLY A 111 23.04 -7.38 9.56
CA GLY A 111 22.94 -6.70 8.26
C GLY A 111 21.52 -6.46 7.76
N GLN A 112 20.49 -6.69 8.58
CA GLN A 112 19.09 -6.45 8.24
C GLN A 112 18.65 -5.05 8.69
N GLY A 113 17.59 -4.50 8.09
CA GLY A 113 17.04 -3.20 8.52
C GLY A 113 17.91 -1.98 8.17
N THR A 114 18.76 -2.08 7.14
CA THR A 114 19.43 -0.91 6.56
C THR A 114 18.40 0.03 5.95
N PHE A 115 18.64 1.33 6.05
CA PHE A 115 17.76 2.30 5.40
C PHE A 115 18.07 2.33 3.91
N HIS A 116 17.08 1.99 3.09
CA HIS A 116 17.11 2.10 1.64
C HIS A 116 16.09 3.17 1.22
N GLY A 117 16.59 4.39 1.02
CA GLY A 117 15.82 5.49 0.45
C GLY A 117 16.14 5.69 -1.03
N MET A 118 15.31 6.46 -1.72
CA MET A 118 15.63 7.01 -3.04
C MET A 118 15.52 8.53 -2.96
N GLY A 119 16.58 9.22 -3.38
CA GLY A 119 16.61 10.67 -3.48
C GLY A 119 16.45 11.09 -4.94
N ILE A 120 15.66 12.12 -5.19
CA ILE A 120 15.55 12.75 -6.50
C ILE A 120 15.87 14.23 -6.33
N ILE A 121 16.77 14.74 -7.18
CA ILE A 121 17.12 16.15 -7.28
C ILE A 121 16.61 16.68 -8.62
N ALA A 122 15.96 17.84 -8.59
CA ALA A 122 15.59 18.59 -9.78
C ALA A 122 16.47 19.85 -9.88
N VAL A 123 17.04 20.09 -11.05
CA VAL A 123 17.78 21.32 -11.37
C VAL A 123 17.07 22.03 -12.50
N SER A 124 16.53 23.22 -12.22
CA SER A 124 15.83 24.05 -13.21
C SER A 124 16.67 25.27 -13.57
N ILE A 125 16.87 25.50 -14.86
CA ILE A 125 17.58 26.66 -15.41
C ILE A 125 16.59 27.48 -16.23
N LEU A 126 16.56 28.80 -16.01
CA LEU A 126 15.80 29.74 -16.85
C LEU A 126 16.26 29.62 -18.30
N SER A 127 15.32 29.25 -19.18
CA SER A 127 15.51 29.19 -20.62
C SER A 127 15.02 30.50 -21.21
N GLU A 128 15.93 31.45 -21.39
CA GLU A 128 15.69 32.63 -22.22
C GLU A 128 15.56 32.17 -23.69
N ARG A 129 14.32 32.08 -24.18
CA ARG A 129 14.02 32.12 -25.62
C ARG A 129 13.49 33.49 -25.97
#